data_AF-A0A7C3TAP5-F1
#
_entry.id   AF-A0A7C3TAP5-F1
#
_cell.length_a   1.000
_cell.length_b   1.000
_cell.length_c   1.000
_cell.angle_alpha   90.00
_cell.angle_beta   90.00
_cell.angle_gamma   90.00
#
_symmetry.space_group_name_H-M   'P 1'
#
loop_
_entity.id
_entity.type
_entity.pdbx_description
1 polymer ?
#
loop_
_entity_poly.entity_id
_entity_poly.type
_entity_poly.pdbx_seq_one_letter_code
_entity_poly.pdbx_strand_id
1 'polypeptide(L)'
;MSEWWEELFVTGAYRQLEEIRPEHTAQQVDFALETLQVQPGDRLVDVACGIGRHSVRFAAAGLDVTGVDISPAYLAKAKAAVGDGPSASIPPGPHQPPAGAPGFPRCQAGP
;
A
#
# COMPACT_ATOMS: atom_id res chain seq x y z
N MET A 1 7.61 -26.18 -7.65
CA MET A 1 8.53 -25.54 -6.69
C MET A 1 8.02 -24.11 -6.53
N SER A 2 7.77 -23.65 -5.31
CA SER A 2 7.40 -22.24 -5.08
C SER A 2 8.58 -21.36 -5.46
N GLU A 3 8.31 -20.22 -6.08
CA GLU A 3 9.34 -19.24 -6.37
C GLU A 3 9.78 -18.52 -5.08
N TRP A 4 11.02 -18.03 -5.04
CA TRP A 4 11.59 -17.40 -3.84
C TRP A 4 10.76 -16.21 -3.35
N TRP A 5 10.10 -15.47 -4.25
CA TRP A 5 9.24 -14.34 -3.87
C TRP A 5 7.93 -14.77 -3.23
N GLU A 6 7.37 -15.94 -3.59
CA GLU A 6 6.10 -16.43 -3.04
C GLU A 6 6.30 -16.82 -1.58
N GLU A 7 7.42 -17.49 -1.30
CA GLU A 7 7.78 -17.89 0.06
C GLU A 7 8.09 -16.69 0.96
N LEU A 8 8.71 -15.64 0.43
CA LEU A 8 8.97 -14.44 1.22
C LEU A 8 7.70 -13.60 1.44
N PHE A 9 6.98 -13.27 0.37
CA PHE A 9 5.95 -12.22 0.42
C PHE A 9 4.52 -12.73 0.51
N VAL A 10 4.23 -13.97 0.09
CA VAL A 10 2.86 -14.52 0.08
C VAL A 10 2.61 -15.45 1.26
N THR A 11 3.55 -16.34 1.58
CA THR A 11 3.38 -17.26 2.73
C THR A 11 3.71 -16.60 4.08
N GLY A 12 4.23 -15.37 4.06
CA GLY A 12 4.42 -14.56 5.26
C GLY A 12 5.71 -14.82 6.02
N ALA A 13 6.74 -15.40 5.36
CA ALA A 13 8.08 -15.50 5.94
C ALA A 13 8.71 -14.11 6.22
N TYR A 14 8.21 -13.06 5.55
CA TYR A 14 8.58 -11.67 5.79
C TYR A 14 7.75 -10.98 6.89
N ARG A 15 7.55 -11.67 8.03
CA ARG A 15 6.77 -11.15 9.16
C ARG A 15 7.44 -9.98 9.89
N GLN A 16 8.73 -9.73 9.65
CA GLN A 16 9.48 -8.64 10.29
C GLN A 16 8.87 -7.24 10.05
N LEU A 17 8.01 -7.07 9.04
CA LEU A 17 7.27 -5.82 8.82
C LEU A 17 6.33 -5.44 9.98
N GLU A 18 5.84 -6.43 10.75
CA GLU A 18 5.00 -6.19 11.93
C GLU A 18 5.83 -5.66 13.12
N GLU A 19 7.15 -5.78 13.08
CA GLU A 19 8.06 -5.37 14.15
C GLU A 19 8.62 -3.94 13.95
N ILE A 20 8.26 -3.28 12.84
CA ILE A 20 8.68 -1.90 12.59
C ILE A 20 8.00 -0.98 13.60
N ARG A 21 8.82 -0.26 14.36
CA ARG A 21 8.32 0.66 15.38
C ARG A 21 7.49 1.80 14.76
N PRO A 22 6.37 2.21 15.38
CA PRO A 22 5.52 3.27 14.87
C PRO A 22 6.26 4.60 14.62
N GLU A 23 7.29 4.92 15.38
CA GLU A 23 8.02 6.19 15.25
C GLU A 23 8.80 6.25 13.93
N HIS A 24 9.36 5.11 13.49
CA HIS A 24 10.06 5.02 12.20
C HIS A 24 9.09 5.22 11.04
N THR A 25 7.88 4.69 11.16
CA THR A 25 6.85 4.90 10.14
C THR A 25 6.38 6.36 10.12
N ALA A 26 6.30 7.04 11.27
CA ALA A 26 6.00 8.47 11.33
C ALA A 26 7.02 9.28 10.53
N GLN A 27 8.30 9.11 10.86
CA GLN A 27 9.40 9.84 10.23
C GLN A 27 9.45 9.65 8.71
N GLN A 28 9.17 8.43 8.24
CA GLN A 28 9.13 8.13 6.81
C GLN A 28 7.96 8.82 6.10
N VAL A 29 6.77 8.85 6.72
CA VAL A 29 5.60 9.52 6.15
C VAL A 29 5.78 11.03 6.17
N ASP A 30 6.23 11.60 7.28
CA ASP A 30 6.46 13.04 7.41
C ASP A 30 7.46 13.52 6.35
N PHE A 31 8.58 12.81 6.21
CA PHE A 31 9.57 13.09 5.15
C PHE A 31 8.95 13.05 3.75
N ALA A 32 8.12 12.04 3.45
CA ALA A 32 7.48 11.91 2.15
C ALA A 32 6.47 13.06 1.89
N LEU A 33 5.65 13.41 2.87
CA LEU A 33 4.68 14.50 2.78
C LEU A 33 5.39 15.84 2.51
N GLU A 34 6.46 16.11 3.25
CA GLU A 34 7.27 17.33 3.09
C GLU A 34 7.97 17.38 1.73
N THR A 35 8.58 16.27 1.32
CA THR A 35 9.37 16.22 0.08
C THR A 35 8.51 16.28 -1.17
N LEU A 36 7.37 15.59 -1.16
CA LEU A 36 6.46 15.52 -2.31
C LEU A 36 5.51 16.72 -2.37
N GLN A 37 5.44 17.52 -1.30
CA GLN A 37 4.59 18.72 -1.19
C GLN A 37 3.11 18.46 -1.48
N VAL A 38 2.65 17.24 -1.19
CA VAL A 38 1.27 16.80 -1.41
C VAL A 38 0.30 17.52 -0.48
N GLN A 39 -0.92 17.72 -0.96
CA GLN A 39 -1.99 18.40 -0.25
C GLN A 39 -3.12 17.42 0.09
N PRO A 40 -3.91 17.67 1.14
CA PRO A 40 -5.13 16.92 1.38
C PRO A 40 -6.01 16.85 0.12
N GLY A 41 -6.49 15.66 -0.21
CA GLY A 41 -7.24 15.35 -1.43
C GLY A 41 -6.39 14.88 -2.62
N ASP A 42 -5.06 15.01 -2.54
CA ASP A 42 -4.18 14.41 -3.55
C ASP A 42 -4.23 12.88 -3.51
N ARG A 43 -3.99 12.27 -4.66
CA ARG A 43 -4.02 10.81 -4.83
C ARG A 43 -2.64 10.22 -4.66
N LEU A 44 -2.55 9.13 -3.89
CA LEU A 44 -1.31 8.40 -3.64
C LEU A 44 -1.52 6.90 -3.84
N VAL A 45 -0.55 6.24 -4.48
CA VAL A 45 -0.49 4.78 -4.58
C VAL A 45 0.67 4.27 -3.73
N ASP A 46 0.37 3.45 -2.72
CA ASP A 46 1.36 2.81 -1.85
C ASP A 46 1.66 1.41 -2.40
N VAL A 47 2.82 1.25 -3.05
CA VAL A 47 3.20 0.02 -3.76
C VAL A 47 3.97 -0.92 -2.84
N ALA A 48 3.53 -2.18 -2.78
CA ALA A 48 3.94 -3.15 -1.77
C ALA A 48 3.59 -2.65 -0.36
N CYS A 49 2.33 -2.22 -0.19
CA CYS A 49 1.86 -1.57 1.04
C CYS A 49 1.89 -2.48 2.28
N GLY A 50 2.01 -3.80 2.09
CA GLY A 50 1.95 -4.80 3.13
C GLY A 50 0.71 -4.63 3.99
N ILE A 51 0.90 -4.60 5.31
CA ILE A 51 -0.17 -4.40 6.30
C ILE A 51 -0.65 -2.95 6.41
N GLY A 52 -0.19 -2.04 5.53
CA GLY A 52 -0.70 -0.67 5.42
C GLY A 52 -0.11 0.33 6.40
N ARG A 53 1.09 0.08 6.96
CA ARG A 53 1.70 0.95 7.99
C ARG A 53 1.85 2.42 7.54
N HIS A 54 2.17 2.64 6.26
CA HIS A 54 2.26 3.97 5.66
C HIS A 54 0.90 4.45 5.17
N SER A 55 0.19 3.60 4.43
CA SER A 55 -1.17 3.86 3.92
C SER A 55 -2.10 4.49 4.96
N VAL A 56 -2.15 3.94 6.18
CA VAL A 56 -2.98 4.47 7.29
C VAL A 56 -2.65 5.93 7.60
N ARG A 57 -1.36 6.28 7.61
CA ARG A 57 -0.90 7.63 7.98
C ARG A 57 -1.06 8.62 6.84
N PHE A 58 -0.81 8.20 5.61
CA PHE A 58 -1.11 9.01 4.43
C PHE A 58 -2.60 9.34 4.35
N ALA A 59 -3.47 8.37 4.63
CA ALA A 59 -4.91 8.61 4.70
C ALA A 59 -5.29 9.56 5.86
N ALA A 60 -4.67 9.39 7.04
CA ALA A 60 -4.86 10.30 8.17
C ALA A 60 -4.38 11.74 7.89
N ALA A 61 -3.41 11.91 6.98
CA ALA A 61 -2.97 13.21 6.48
C ALA A 61 -3.92 13.81 5.41
N GLY A 62 -5.01 13.12 5.07
CA GLY A 62 -6.05 13.60 4.15
C GLY A 62 -5.83 13.21 2.68
N LEU A 63 -4.91 12.30 2.38
CA LEU A 63 -4.71 11.82 1.01
C LEU A 63 -5.74 10.76 0.61
N ASP A 64 -6.06 10.70 -0.69
CA ASP A 64 -6.80 9.58 -1.30
C ASP A 64 -5.82 8.46 -1.64
N VAL A 65 -5.71 7.49 -0.73
CA VAL A 65 -4.68 6.44 -0.78
C VAL A 65 -5.25 5.15 -1.37
N THR A 66 -4.55 4.62 -2.36
CA THR A 66 -4.73 3.24 -2.84
C THR A 66 -3.54 2.39 -2.44
N GLY A 67 -3.76 1.42 -1.55
CA GLY A 67 -2.74 0.42 -1.20
C GLY A 67 -2.74 -0.75 -2.18
N VAL A 68 -1.55 -1.13 -2.66
CA VAL A 68 -1.38 -2.31 -3.50
C VAL A 68 -0.33 -3.28 -2.96
N ASP A 69 -0.70 -4.55 -2.86
CA ASP A 69 0.20 -5.61 -2.41
C ASP A 69 -0.11 -6.93 -3.13
N ILE A 70 0.89 -7.80 -3.22
CA ILE A 70 0.74 -9.14 -3.81
C ILE A 70 0.06 -10.11 -2.83
N SER A 71 0.16 -9.85 -1.52
CA SER A 71 -0.34 -10.72 -0.46
C SER A 71 -1.78 -10.37 -0.08
N PRO A 72 -2.77 -11.22 -0.40
CA PRO A 72 -4.16 -10.98 -0.01
C PRO A 72 -4.32 -10.93 1.52
N ALA A 73 -3.49 -11.68 2.25
CA ALA A 73 -3.49 -11.69 3.71
C ALA A 73 -3.03 -10.34 4.29
N TYR A 74 -2.05 -9.67 3.65
CA TYR A 74 -1.62 -8.35 4.05
C TYR A 74 -2.65 -7.28 3.70
N LEU A 75 -3.25 -7.34 2.52
CA LEU A 75 -4.35 -6.44 2.15
C LEU A 75 -5.54 -6.53 3.11
N ALA A 76 -5.90 -7.74 3.56
CA ALA A 76 -6.96 -7.92 4.56
C ALA A 76 -6.62 -7.22 5.90
N LYS A 77 -5.35 -7.31 6.35
CA LYS A 77 -4.87 -6.61 7.55
C LYS A 77 -4.86 -5.10 7.36
N ALA A 78 -4.38 -4.61 6.21
CA ALA A 78 -4.36 -3.20 5.88
C ALA A 78 -5.77 -2.60 5.88
N LYS A 79 -6.74 -3.30 5.27
CA LYS A 79 -8.14 -2.89 5.27
C LYS A 79 -8.73 -2.80 6.68
N ALA A 80 -8.41 -3.76 7.55
CA ALA A 80 -8.84 -3.71 8.94
C ALA A 80 -8.24 -2.53 9.73
N ALA A 81 -7.06 -2.03 9.35
CA ALA A 81 -6.38 -0.91 10.02
C ALA A 81 -6.87 0.47 9.57
N VAL A 82 -7.31 0.63 8.32
CA VAL A 82 -7.75 1.93 7.74
C VAL A 82 -9.27 2.10 7.78
N GLY A 83 -10.04 1.00 7.80
CA GLY A 83 -11.49 1.01 7.58
C GLY A 83 -11.85 0.76 6.10
N ASP A 84 -13.10 0.97 5.72
CA ASP A 84 -13.55 0.76 4.33
C ASP A 84 -12.96 1.85 3.40
N GLY A 85 -11.83 1.53 2.77
CA GLY A 85 -11.20 2.26 1.67
C GLY A 85 -10.73 1.30 0.55
N PRO A 86 -10.33 1.81 -0.63
CA PRO A 86 -9.93 0.97 -1.76
C PRO A 86 -8.57 0.28 -1.52
N SER A 87 -8.54 -1.03 -1.73
CA SER A 87 -7.34 -1.87 -1.72
C SER A 87 -7.30 -2.68 -3.01
N ALA A 88 -6.16 -2.77 -3.69
CA ALA A 88 -6.01 -3.57 -4.91
C ALA A 88 -4.84 -4.56 -4.80
N SER A 89 -4.94 -5.71 -5.47
CA SER A 89 -3.91 -6.74 -5.47
C SER A 89 -3.07 -6.70 -6.74
N ILE A 90 -1.74 -6.81 -6.61
CA ILE A 90 -0.84 -6.97 -7.76
C ILE A 90 -0.79 -8.47 -8.12
N PRO A 91 -0.93 -8.85 -9.41
CA PRO A 91 -0.77 -10.25 -9.82
C PRO A 91 0.66 -10.75 -9.52
N PRO A 92 0.81 -12.01 -9.07
CA PRO A 92 2.12 -12.56 -8.72
C PRO A 92 3.05 -12.71 -9.93
N GLY A 93 4.34 -12.42 -9.74
CA GLY A 93 5.38 -12.57 -10.77
C GLY A 93 6.63 -11.71 -10.50
N PRO A 94 7.74 -11.94 -11.24
CA PRO A 94 8.92 -11.08 -11.16
C PRO A 94 8.58 -9.70 -11.73
N HIS A 95 8.76 -8.66 -10.92
CA HIS A 95 8.33 -7.29 -11.25
C HIS A 95 8.97 -6.76 -12.55
N GLN A 96 8.20 -6.79 -13.64
CA GLN A 96 8.31 -5.81 -14.71
C GLN A 96 6.90 -5.26 -14.95
N PRO A 97 6.66 -3.94 -14.83
CA PRO A 97 5.33 -3.38 -15.09
C PRO A 97 4.97 -3.65 -16.56
N PRO A 98 3.72 -4.05 -16.89
CA PRO A 98 3.33 -4.27 -18.28
C PRO A 98 3.37 -2.94 -19.04
N ALA A 99 4.05 -2.93 -20.19
CA ALA A 99 4.05 -1.79 -21.09
C ALA A 99 2.61 -1.51 -21.58
N GLY A 100 2.07 -0.33 -21.24
CA GLY A 100 0.77 0.13 -21.76
C GLY A 100 -0.47 -0.23 -20.95
N ALA A 101 -0.39 -0.35 -19.62
CA ALA A 101 -1.55 -0.61 -18.78
C ALA A 101 -2.65 0.48 -18.98
N PRO A 102 -3.89 0.10 -19.36
CA PRO A 102 -4.99 1.06 -19.52
C PRO A 102 -5.42 1.61 -18.15
N GLY A 103 -5.89 2.86 -18.15
CA GLY A 103 -6.17 3.65 -16.94
C GLY A 103 -6.99 2.91 -15.88
N PHE A 104 -6.51 2.99 -14.64
CA PHE A 104 -7.22 2.51 -13.46
C PHE A 104 -8.59 3.20 -13.36
N PRO A 105 -9.69 2.45 -13.14
CA PRO A 105 -11.01 3.04 -13.04
C PRO A 105 -11.08 4.00 -11.84
N ARG A 106 -11.69 5.17 -12.08
CA ARG A 106 -11.86 6.27 -11.13
C ARG A 106 -13.08 6.02 -10.25
N CYS A 107 -12.89 6.00 -8.93
CA CYS A 107 -14.00 6.27 -8.01
C CYS A 107 -14.33 7.77 -8.08
N GLN A 108 -15.59 8.09 -8.38
CA GLN A 108 -16.15 9.42 -8.13
C GLN A 108 -17.01 9.31 -6.87
N ALA A 109 -16.87 10.26 -5.94
CA ALA A 109 -17.85 10.42 -4.88
C ALA A 109 -19.21 10.78 -5.54
N GLY A 110 -20.25 10.03 -5.20
CA GLY A 110 -21.64 10.46 -5.43
C GLY A 110 -21.96 11.75 -4.67
N PRO A 111 -23.09 12.41 -4.99
CA PRO A 111 -23.35 13.82 -4.66
C PRO A 111 -23.22 14.16 -3.18
#